data_AF-A0A1H4K2D0-F1
#
_entry.id   AF-A0A1H4K2D0-F1
#
_cell.length_a   1.000
_cell.length_b   1.000
_cell.length_c   1.000
_cell.angle_alpha   90.00
_cell.angle_beta   90.00
_cell.angle_gamma   90.00
#
_symmetry.space_group_name_H-M   'P 1'
#
loop_
_entity.id
_entity.type
_entity.pdbx_description
1 polymer ?
#
loop_
_entity_poly.entity_id
_entity_poly.type
_entity_poly.pdbx_seq_one_letter_code
_entity_poly.pdbx_strand_id
1 'polypeptide(L)'
;MSDSAIQGAGRGRGRRATQLRIADAAQRLADERGSVDGFTMEELAEASDVSRRTLFNHYPSKVDAVLGPELDLDSQELELFRSGGPTGDLVDDLQALLLNLLENEDVDVATIQRFDRIVHANPVLLITLKQRMRRLVEQLVDVAAQRPGGDLPVRDMQIAIAVVGGVTEAAVTAFVDDPEQDFAQLIVDGIATVRRLFG
;
A
#
# COMPACT_ATOMS: atom_id res chain seq x y z
N MET A 1 28.17 12.80 7.77
CA MET A 1 26.77 12.33 7.60
C MET A 1 26.80 10.81 7.69
N SER A 2 27.07 10.31 8.91
CA SER A 2 27.83 9.07 9.12
C SER A 2 27.22 8.25 10.26
N ASP A 3 27.21 6.92 10.08
CA ASP A 3 26.74 5.85 10.98
C ASP A 3 25.28 5.84 11.46
N SER A 4 24.70 6.98 11.83
CA SER A 4 23.32 7.04 12.36
C SER A 4 22.26 6.75 11.29
N ALA A 5 22.46 7.22 10.06
CA ALA A 5 21.58 6.95 8.93
C ALA A 5 21.65 5.48 8.46
N ILE A 6 22.83 4.85 8.53
CA ILE A 6 23.04 3.45 8.12
C ILE A 6 22.45 2.49 9.17
N GLN A 7 22.60 2.77 10.47
CA GLN A 7 21.91 2.02 11.54
C GLN A 7 20.39 2.25 11.55
N GLY A 8 19.93 3.46 11.19
CA GLY A 8 18.51 3.76 11.01
C GLY A 8 17.89 2.94 9.86
N ALA A 9 18.55 2.90 8.70
CA ALA A 9 18.12 2.14 7.55
C ALA A 9 18.10 0.61 7.79
N GLY A 10 19.09 0.07 8.53
CA GLY A 10 19.10 -1.35 8.92
C GLY A 10 17.98 -1.72 9.90
N ARG A 11 17.66 -0.84 10.86
CA ARG A 11 16.54 -1.02 11.80
C ARG A 11 15.17 -0.86 11.12
N GLY A 12 15.05 0.09 10.19
CA GLY A 12 13.84 0.30 9.37
C GLY A 12 13.53 -0.91 8.49
N ARG A 13 14.55 -1.42 7.77
CA ARG A 13 14.42 -2.65 6.95
C ARG A 13 14.02 -3.87 7.79
N GLY A 14 14.64 -4.08 8.94
CA GLY A 14 14.28 -5.19 9.84
C GLY A 14 12.85 -5.07 10.40
N ARG A 15 12.39 -3.84 10.67
CA ARG A 15 11.02 -3.57 11.11
C ARG A 15 10.00 -3.86 10.01
N ARG A 16 10.23 -3.38 8.79
CA ARG A 16 9.33 -3.59 7.64
C ARG A 16 9.25 -5.08 7.25
N ALA A 17 10.38 -5.77 7.19
CA ALA A 17 10.39 -7.21 6.93
C ALA A 17 9.61 -8.02 7.99
N THR A 18 9.71 -7.62 9.26
CA THR A 18 8.91 -8.24 10.33
C THR A 18 7.42 -7.94 10.18
N GLN A 19 7.05 -6.71 9.81
CA GLN A 19 5.65 -6.35 9.54
C GLN A 19 5.07 -7.17 8.39
N LEU A 20 5.77 -7.27 7.26
CA LEU A 20 5.33 -8.04 6.10
C LEU A 20 5.13 -9.52 6.45
N ARG A 21 6.08 -10.13 7.17
CA ARG A 21 5.96 -11.53 7.63
C ARG A 21 4.75 -11.76 8.55
N ILE A 22 4.48 -10.83 9.48
CA ILE A 22 3.29 -10.91 10.34
C ILE A 22 2.02 -10.76 9.51
N ALA A 23 1.99 -9.81 8.57
CA ALA A 23 0.82 -9.56 7.73
C ALA A 23 0.49 -10.77 6.85
N ASP A 24 1.50 -11.34 6.21
CA ASP A 24 1.40 -12.56 5.41
C ASP A 24 0.88 -13.76 6.23
N ALA A 25 1.37 -13.95 7.47
CA ALA A 25 0.83 -14.96 8.39
C ALA A 25 -0.64 -14.69 8.78
N ALA A 26 -0.99 -13.42 9.05
CA ALA A 26 -2.36 -13.03 9.38
C ALA A 26 -3.31 -13.25 8.21
N GLN A 27 -2.88 -12.95 6.98
CA GLN A 27 -3.64 -13.19 5.76
C GLN A 27 -3.86 -14.68 5.53
N ARG A 28 -2.83 -15.52 5.67
CA ARG A 28 -3.00 -16.98 5.59
C ARG A 28 -4.02 -17.50 6.60
N LEU A 29 -3.90 -17.10 7.88
CA LEU A 29 -4.86 -17.51 8.91
C LEU A 29 -6.27 -17.01 8.60
N ALA A 30 -6.43 -15.77 8.12
CA ALA A 30 -7.75 -15.24 7.76
C ALA A 30 -8.37 -16.00 6.57
N ASP A 31 -7.59 -16.36 5.54
CA ASP A 31 -8.05 -17.13 4.38
C ASP A 31 -8.42 -18.57 4.78
N GLU A 32 -7.54 -19.25 5.53
CA GLU A 32 -7.76 -20.62 6.01
C GLU A 32 -8.99 -20.75 6.93
N ARG A 33 -9.28 -19.71 7.73
CA ARG A 33 -10.41 -19.69 8.66
C ARG A 33 -11.65 -19.02 8.08
N GLY A 34 -11.56 -18.46 6.88
CA GLY A 34 -12.63 -17.72 6.20
C GLY A 34 -13.05 -16.42 6.90
N SER A 35 -12.35 -15.99 7.96
CA SER A 35 -12.69 -14.79 8.72
C SER A 35 -11.51 -14.27 9.55
N VAL A 36 -11.42 -12.94 9.67
CA VAL A 36 -10.51 -12.29 10.62
C VAL A 36 -10.82 -12.63 12.08
N ASP A 37 -12.05 -13.05 12.38
CA ASP A 37 -12.46 -13.49 13.71
C ASP A 37 -12.06 -14.93 14.04
N GLY A 38 -11.68 -15.71 13.02
CA GLY A 38 -11.42 -17.15 13.14
C GLY A 38 -10.06 -17.56 13.71
N PHE A 39 -9.18 -16.60 14.04
CA PHE A 39 -7.89 -16.85 14.69
C PHE A 39 -7.64 -15.84 15.83
N THR A 40 -6.64 -16.12 16.66
CA THR A 40 -6.25 -15.33 17.83
C THR A 40 -4.91 -14.62 17.62
N MET A 41 -4.63 -13.57 18.41
CA MET A 41 -3.31 -12.92 18.38
C MET A 41 -2.20 -13.87 18.86
N GLU A 42 -2.56 -14.86 19.68
CA GLU A 42 -1.72 -15.99 20.07
C GLU A 42 -1.27 -16.83 18.88
N GLU A 43 -2.23 -17.36 18.13
CA GLU A 43 -1.95 -18.20 16.95
C GLU A 43 -1.18 -17.40 15.90
N LEU A 44 -1.48 -16.11 15.74
CA LEU A 44 -0.72 -15.25 14.85
C LEU A 44 0.73 -15.07 15.30
N ALA A 45 0.98 -14.86 16.60
CA ALA A 45 2.34 -14.72 17.12
C ALA A 45 3.17 -15.99 16.88
N GLU A 46 2.56 -17.17 17.08
CA GLU A 46 3.16 -18.47 16.79
C GLU A 46 3.42 -18.65 15.29
N ALA A 47 2.41 -18.43 14.45
CA ALA A 47 2.50 -18.59 12.99
C ALA A 47 3.49 -17.62 12.34
N SER A 48 3.74 -16.48 12.97
CA SER A 48 4.70 -15.47 12.51
C SER A 48 6.06 -15.55 13.19
N ASP A 49 6.32 -16.52 14.07
CA ASP A 49 7.59 -16.66 14.82
C ASP A 49 8.04 -15.35 15.51
N VAL A 50 7.14 -14.77 16.31
CA VAL A 50 7.41 -13.60 17.16
C VAL A 50 6.74 -13.74 18.53
N SER A 51 7.26 -13.03 19.53
CA SER A 51 6.56 -12.95 20.82
C SER A 51 5.26 -12.13 20.70
N ARG A 52 4.26 -12.38 21.57
CA ARG A 52 3.05 -11.54 21.63
C ARG A 52 3.37 -10.06 21.81
N ARG A 53 4.34 -9.75 22.68
CA ARG A 53 4.80 -8.37 22.89
C ARG A 53 5.32 -7.75 21.59
N THR A 54 6.11 -8.50 20.82
CA THR A 54 6.59 -8.07 19.52
C THR A 54 5.43 -7.85 18.56
N LEU A 55 4.50 -8.80 18.46
CA LEU A 55 3.32 -8.68 17.61
C LEU A 55 2.53 -7.40 17.91
N PHE A 56 2.18 -7.15 19.17
CA PHE A 56 1.44 -5.95 19.59
C PHE A 56 2.22 -4.64 19.39
N ASN A 57 3.56 -4.67 19.34
CA ASN A 57 4.36 -3.49 18.97
C ASN A 57 4.28 -3.14 17.48
N HIS A 58 3.82 -4.06 16.63
CA HIS A 58 3.64 -3.85 15.21
C HIS A 58 2.18 -3.64 14.84
N TYR A 59 1.27 -4.43 15.42
CA TYR A 59 -0.16 -4.40 15.08
C TYR A 59 -1.02 -4.43 16.35
N PRO A 60 -1.88 -3.41 16.56
CA PRO A 60 -2.75 -3.36 17.73
C PRO A 60 -3.94 -4.32 17.63
N SER A 61 -4.27 -4.80 16.43
CA SER A 61 -5.39 -5.72 16.20
C SER A 61 -5.12 -6.72 15.06
N LYS A 62 -5.94 -7.78 14.99
CA LYS A 62 -5.95 -8.73 13.87
C LYS A 62 -6.30 -8.06 12.54
N VAL A 63 -7.25 -7.13 12.57
CA VAL A 63 -7.64 -6.33 11.39
C VAL A 63 -6.43 -5.56 10.86
N ASP A 64 -5.66 -4.94 11.75
CA ASP A 64 -4.48 -4.19 11.34
C ASP A 64 -3.37 -5.10 10.79
N ALA A 65 -3.20 -6.28 11.37
CA ALA A 65 -2.26 -7.28 10.88
C ALA A 65 -2.63 -7.79 9.49
N VAL A 66 -3.90 -8.15 9.26
CA VAL A 66 -4.39 -8.64 7.96
C VAL A 66 -4.25 -7.57 6.86
N LEU A 67 -4.60 -6.32 7.18
CA LEU A 67 -4.43 -5.20 6.25
C LEU A 67 -2.97 -4.84 5.98
N GLY A 68 -2.06 -5.41 6.75
CA GLY A 68 -0.64 -5.18 6.59
C GLY A 68 -0.21 -3.76 6.96
N PRO A 69 1.07 -3.45 6.72
CA PRO A 69 1.65 -2.18 7.12
C PRO A 69 1.26 -1.05 6.14
N GLU A 70 1.05 0.16 6.67
CA GLU A 70 0.75 1.35 5.86
C GLU A 70 1.99 1.82 5.06
N LEU A 71 1.80 2.77 4.13
CA LEU A 71 2.87 3.36 3.33
C LEU A 71 3.91 4.03 4.23
N ASP A 72 5.19 3.80 3.95
CA ASP A 72 6.28 4.49 4.64
C ASP A 72 6.47 5.89 4.05
N LEU A 73 6.09 6.92 4.82
CA LEU A 73 6.18 8.31 4.36
C LEU A 73 7.60 8.89 4.36
N ASP A 74 8.57 8.13 4.86
CA ASP A 74 9.99 8.48 4.88
C ASP A 74 10.79 7.68 3.84
N SER A 75 10.11 6.97 2.93
CA SER A 75 10.77 6.16 1.89
C SER A 75 11.47 7.04 0.84
N GLN A 76 12.46 6.46 0.15
CA GLN A 76 13.19 7.16 -0.91
C GLN A 76 12.29 7.52 -2.08
N GLU A 77 11.33 6.65 -2.41
CA GLU A 77 10.34 6.86 -3.46
C GLU A 77 9.45 8.06 -3.13
N LEU A 78 9.01 8.18 -1.87
CA LEU A 78 8.19 9.31 -1.47
C LEU A 78 9.00 10.60 -1.38
N GLU A 79 10.29 10.54 -1.03
CA GLU A 79 11.17 11.71 -1.09
C GLU A 79 11.40 12.18 -2.53
N LEU A 80 11.59 11.25 -3.47
CA LEU A 80 11.65 11.60 -4.90
C LEU A 80 10.36 12.29 -5.36
N PHE A 81 9.21 11.71 -5.00
CA PHE A 81 7.90 12.31 -5.27
C PHE A 81 7.75 13.70 -4.64
N ARG A 82 8.14 13.88 -3.38
CA ARG A 82 8.11 15.16 -2.65
C ARG A 82 9.00 16.21 -3.32
N SER A 83 10.15 15.80 -3.84
CA SER A 83 11.10 16.69 -4.53
C SER A 83 10.66 17.14 -5.93
N GLY A 84 9.49 16.67 -6.41
CA GLY A 84 8.95 17.02 -7.73
C GLY A 84 9.46 16.13 -8.86
N GLY A 85 9.94 14.92 -8.56
CA GLY A 85 10.42 13.98 -9.56
C GLY A 85 9.53 12.74 -9.70
N PRO A 86 9.79 11.91 -10.73
CA PRO A 86 10.88 12.04 -11.70
C PRO A 86 10.63 13.03 -12.87
N THR A 87 9.38 13.39 -13.15
CA THR A 87 9.00 14.18 -14.34
C THR A 87 8.64 15.63 -14.03
N GLY A 88 8.18 15.92 -12.82
CA GLY A 88 7.59 17.20 -12.44
C GLY A 88 6.07 17.23 -12.57
N ASP A 89 5.47 16.36 -13.38
CA ASP A 89 4.02 16.22 -13.47
C ASP A 89 3.47 15.40 -12.29
N LEU A 90 2.42 15.90 -11.64
CA LEU A 90 1.87 15.26 -10.45
C LEU A 90 1.35 13.84 -10.72
N VAL A 91 0.68 13.63 -11.86
CA VAL A 91 0.03 12.35 -12.17
C VAL A 91 1.08 11.33 -12.62
N ASP A 92 2.02 11.73 -13.49
CA ASP A 92 3.13 10.85 -13.90
C ASP A 92 4.00 10.46 -12.71
N ASP A 93 4.24 11.39 -11.78
CA ASP A 93 5.07 11.11 -10.60
C ASP A 93 4.33 10.26 -9.56
N LEU A 94 3.00 10.40 -9.43
CA LEU A 94 2.17 9.47 -8.63
C LEU A 94 2.17 8.06 -9.23
N GLN A 95 2.08 7.94 -10.56
CA GLN A 95 2.19 6.66 -11.25
C GLN A 95 3.56 6.04 -10.98
N ALA A 96 4.64 6.79 -11.15
CA ALA A 96 6.00 6.31 -10.89
C ALA A 96 6.17 5.88 -9.43
N LEU A 97 5.67 6.65 -8.46
CA LEU A 97 5.68 6.28 -7.05
C LEU A 97 4.99 4.92 -6.83
N LEU A 98 3.79 4.74 -7.37
CA LEU A 98 3.04 3.49 -7.22
C LEU A 98 3.77 2.29 -7.84
N LEU A 99 4.31 2.44 -9.05
CA LEU A 99 5.03 1.36 -9.74
C LEU A 99 6.29 0.96 -8.97
N ASN A 100 7.08 1.91 -8.47
CA ASN A 100 8.26 1.61 -7.66
C ASN A 100 7.90 0.89 -6.35
N LEU A 101 6.78 1.26 -5.71
CA LEU A 101 6.31 0.57 -4.51
C LEU A 101 5.92 -0.88 -4.80
N LEU A 102 5.29 -1.16 -5.93
CA LEU A 102 4.93 -2.52 -6.34
C LEU A 102 6.16 -3.37 -6.65
N GLU A 103 7.14 -2.82 -7.37
CA GLU A 103 8.40 -3.51 -7.70
C GLU A 103 9.19 -3.88 -6.43
N ASN A 104 9.24 -2.99 -5.44
CA ASN A 104 10.01 -3.20 -4.21
C ASN A 104 9.40 -4.23 -3.25
N GLU A 105 8.12 -4.56 -3.40
CA GLU A 105 7.41 -5.47 -2.49
C GLU A 105 7.30 -6.92 -3.01
N ASP A 106 7.85 -7.24 -4.19
CA ASP A 106 7.79 -8.58 -4.81
C ASP A 106 6.37 -9.19 -4.73
N VAL A 107 5.34 -8.36 -4.98
CA VAL A 107 3.95 -8.77 -4.78
C VAL A 107 3.55 -9.79 -5.83
N ASP A 108 3.33 -11.04 -5.40
CA ASP A 108 2.87 -12.11 -6.29
C ASP A 108 1.34 -12.11 -6.50
N VAL A 109 0.92 -12.75 -7.59
CA VAL A 109 -0.49 -12.94 -7.96
C VAL A 109 -1.30 -13.51 -6.79
N ALA A 110 -0.75 -14.54 -6.14
CA ALA A 110 -1.43 -15.28 -5.10
C ALA A 110 -1.73 -14.40 -3.87
N THR A 111 -0.86 -13.43 -3.59
CA THR A 111 -1.01 -12.48 -2.48
C THR A 111 -2.11 -11.47 -2.78
N ILE A 112 -2.17 -10.91 -4.00
CA ILE A 112 -3.25 -9.99 -4.39
C ILE A 112 -4.61 -10.69 -4.34
N GLN A 113 -4.72 -11.87 -4.95
CA GLN A 113 -5.97 -12.64 -4.96
C GLN A 113 -6.40 -13.08 -3.55
N ARG A 114 -5.45 -13.46 -2.69
CA ARG A 114 -5.74 -13.81 -1.28
C ARG A 114 -6.25 -12.59 -0.53
N PHE A 115 -5.59 -11.45 -0.66
CA PHE A 115 -6.01 -10.21 -0.01
C PHE A 115 -7.41 -9.78 -0.46
N ASP A 116 -7.68 -9.84 -1.76
CA ASP A 116 -8.99 -9.54 -2.33
C ASP A 116 -10.10 -10.41 -1.73
N ARG A 117 -9.92 -11.74 -1.72
CA ARG A 117 -10.88 -12.69 -1.10
C ARG A 117 -11.14 -12.36 0.37
N ILE A 118 -10.08 -12.14 1.14
CA ILE A 118 -10.19 -11.87 2.57
C ILE A 118 -10.96 -10.57 2.82
N VAL A 119 -10.64 -9.50 2.08
CA VAL A 119 -11.29 -8.20 2.22
C VAL A 119 -12.78 -8.29 1.86
N HIS A 120 -13.12 -8.95 0.74
CA HIS A 120 -14.51 -9.13 0.32
C HIS A 120 -15.33 -10.01 1.27
N ALA A 121 -14.70 -11.01 1.91
CA ALA A 121 -15.36 -11.87 2.90
C ALA A 121 -15.58 -11.20 4.27
N ASN A 122 -14.89 -10.10 4.58
CA ASN A 122 -14.87 -9.49 5.91
C ASN A 122 -15.21 -7.99 5.88
N PRO A 123 -16.47 -7.58 6.13
CA PRO A 123 -16.91 -6.18 6.05
C PRO A 123 -16.09 -5.20 6.90
N VAL A 124 -15.57 -5.64 8.06
CA VAL A 124 -14.73 -4.82 8.93
C VAL A 124 -13.40 -4.43 8.28
N LEU A 125 -12.84 -5.30 7.41
CA LEU A 125 -11.63 -5.02 6.65
C LEU A 125 -11.91 -3.95 5.59
N LEU A 126 -13.02 -4.07 4.85
CA LEU A 126 -13.43 -3.06 3.86
C LEU A 126 -13.60 -1.67 4.49
N ILE A 127 -14.25 -1.58 5.67
CA ILE A 127 -14.44 -0.32 6.37
C ILE A 127 -13.09 0.29 6.78
N THR A 128 -12.22 -0.52 7.38
CA THR A 128 -10.91 -0.07 7.85
C THR A 128 -9.99 0.30 6.67
N LEU A 129 -10.02 -0.47 5.58
CA LEU A 129 -9.29 -0.20 4.35
C LEU A 129 -9.72 1.14 3.75
N LYS A 130 -11.03 1.41 3.64
CA LYS A 130 -11.54 2.71 3.18
C LYS A 130 -11.08 3.89 4.05
N GLN A 131 -10.98 3.69 5.36
CA GLN A 131 -10.45 4.71 6.27
C GLN A 131 -8.95 4.92 6.07
N ARG A 132 -8.17 3.85 5.87
CA ARG A 132 -6.74 3.92 5.55
C ARG A 132 -6.50 4.63 4.23
N MET A 133 -7.26 4.30 3.18
CA MET A 133 -7.17 4.96 1.87
C MET A 133 -7.48 6.46 1.95
N ARG A 134 -8.47 6.86 2.74
CA ARG A 134 -8.75 8.29 2.96
C ARG A 134 -7.58 9.03 3.60
N ARG A 135 -7.00 8.45 4.67
CA ARG A 135 -5.81 9.02 5.32
C ARG A 135 -4.61 9.06 4.38
N LEU A 136 -4.43 8.03 3.57
CA LEU A 136 -3.36 7.99 2.57
C LEU A 136 -3.52 9.11 1.55
N VAL A 137 -4.74 9.36 1.05
CA VAL A 137 -5.01 10.49 0.16
C VAL A 137 -4.68 11.81 0.84
N GLU A 138 -5.11 12.02 2.09
CA GLU A 138 -4.77 13.23 2.86
C GLU A 138 -3.25 13.42 2.99
N GLN A 139 -2.53 12.36 3.34
CA GLN A 139 -1.06 12.37 3.46
C GLN A 139 -0.37 12.66 2.12
N LEU A 140 -0.81 12.04 1.03
CA LEU A 140 -0.26 12.27 -0.30
C LEU A 140 -0.54 13.68 -0.81
N VAL A 141 -1.68 14.27 -0.45
CA VAL A 141 -1.98 15.68 -0.73
C VAL A 141 -1.02 16.60 0.03
N ASP A 142 -0.76 16.32 1.31
CA ASP A 142 0.19 17.10 2.11
C ASP A 142 1.61 17.03 1.54
N VAL A 143 2.00 15.87 1.01
CA VAL A 143 3.29 15.68 0.33
C VAL A 143 3.30 16.39 -1.03
N ALA A 144 2.22 16.27 -1.81
CA ALA A 144 2.10 16.92 -3.11
C ALA A 144 2.15 18.46 -2.99
N ALA A 145 1.57 19.03 -1.94
CA ALA A 145 1.62 20.46 -1.64
C ALA A 145 3.04 20.99 -1.34
N GLN A 146 3.98 20.12 -1.01
CA GLN A 146 5.38 20.47 -0.76
C GLN A 146 6.25 20.42 -2.03
N ARG A 147 5.69 19.95 -3.15
CA ARG A 147 6.42 19.81 -4.42
C ARG A 147 6.81 21.18 -5.00
N PRO A 148 8.02 21.32 -5.58
CA PRO A 148 8.38 22.52 -6.33
C PRO A 148 7.39 22.79 -7.47
N GLY A 149 6.92 24.03 -7.60
CA GLY A 149 5.89 24.38 -8.59
C GLY A 149 4.49 23.87 -8.24
N GLY A 150 4.26 23.47 -6.98
CA GLY A 150 2.97 23.03 -6.43
C GLY A 150 1.93 24.15 -6.30
N ASP A 151 1.57 24.79 -7.41
CA ASP A 151 0.56 25.85 -7.46
C ASP A 151 -0.87 25.29 -7.65
N LEU A 152 -1.00 23.95 -7.71
CA LEU A 152 -2.29 23.30 -7.86
C LEU A 152 -3.16 23.53 -6.61
N PRO A 153 -4.44 23.91 -6.78
CA PRO A 153 -5.40 23.92 -5.68
C PRO A 153 -5.43 22.55 -4.97
N VAL A 154 -5.59 22.57 -3.64
CA VAL A 154 -5.71 21.34 -2.83
C VAL A 154 -6.76 20.38 -3.39
N ARG A 155 -7.87 20.92 -3.90
CA ARG A 155 -8.94 20.12 -4.50
C ARG A 155 -8.49 19.37 -5.75
N ASP A 156 -7.61 19.96 -6.56
CA ASP A 156 -7.14 19.37 -7.81
C ASP A 156 -6.15 18.24 -7.50
N MET A 157 -5.28 18.42 -6.50
CA MET A 157 -4.40 17.36 -5.99
C MET A 157 -5.22 16.18 -5.43
N GLN A 158 -6.26 16.47 -4.64
CA GLN A 158 -7.18 15.44 -4.12
C GLN A 158 -7.82 14.63 -5.25
N ILE A 159 -8.29 15.31 -6.31
CA ILE A 159 -8.91 14.65 -7.47
C ILE A 159 -7.88 13.81 -8.21
N ALA A 160 -6.69 14.35 -8.49
CA ALA A 160 -5.62 13.62 -9.19
C ALA A 160 -5.25 12.33 -8.44
N ILE A 161 -5.01 12.42 -7.12
CA ILE A 161 -4.67 11.26 -6.29
C ILE A 161 -5.83 10.26 -6.23
N ALA A 162 -7.07 10.72 -6.09
CA ALA A 162 -8.24 9.85 -6.08
C ALA A 162 -8.44 9.12 -7.42
N VAL A 163 -8.18 9.79 -8.54
CA VAL A 163 -8.24 9.18 -9.88
C VAL A 163 -7.19 8.09 -10.05
N VAL A 164 -5.94 8.34 -9.65
CA VAL A 164 -4.88 7.30 -9.65
C VAL A 164 -5.26 6.13 -8.74
N GLY A 165 -5.83 6.40 -7.57
CA GLY A 165 -6.36 5.37 -6.68
C GLY A 165 -7.46 4.53 -7.32
N GLY A 166 -8.41 5.16 -8.02
CA GLY A 166 -9.48 4.47 -8.74
C GLY A 166 -8.97 3.63 -9.92
N VAL A 167 -7.94 4.11 -10.64
CA VAL A 167 -7.26 3.30 -11.66
C VAL A 167 -6.61 2.07 -11.03
N THR A 168 -5.97 2.23 -9.88
CA THR A 168 -5.34 1.11 -9.15
C THR A 168 -6.37 0.07 -8.72
N GLU A 169 -7.52 0.50 -8.19
CA GLU A 169 -8.63 -0.39 -7.83
C GLU A 169 -9.17 -1.17 -9.05
N ALA A 170 -9.34 -0.47 -10.18
CA ALA A 170 -9.75 -1.11 -11.43
C ALA A 170 -8.71 -2.12 -11.94
N ALA A 171 -7.41 -1.79 -11.83
CA ALA A 171 -6.33 -2.71 -12.17
C ALA A 171 -6.32 -3.95 -11.27
N VAL A 172 -6.61 -3.80 -9.97
CA VAL A 172 -6.71 -4.96 -9.05
C VAL A 172 -7.84 -5.88 -9.48
N THR A 173 -9.00 -5.31 -9.82
CA THR A 173 -10.16 -6.09 -10.27
C THR A 173 -9.83 -6.85 -11.56
N ALA A 174 -9.26 -6.17 -12.56
CA ALA A 174 -8.88 -6.80 -13.83
C ALA A 174 -7.83 -7.90 -13.64
N PHE A 175 -6.83 -7.68 -12.79
CA PHE A 175 -5.78 -8.64 -12.51
C PHE A 175 -6.27 -9.84 -11.70
N VAL A 176 -7.23 -9.65 -10.79
CA VAL A 176 -7.87 -10.76 -10.07
C VAL A 176 -8.66 -11.66 -11.03
N ASP A 177 -9.34 -11.06 -12.01
CA ASP A 177 -10.11 -11.78 -13.04
C ASP A 177 -9.21 -12.50 -14.06
N ASP A 178 -8.09 -11.88 -14.46
CA ASP A 178 -7.12 -12.41 -15.42
C ASP A 178 -5.67 -12.20 -14.95
N PRO A 179 -5.12 -13.13 -14.15
CA PRO A 179 -3.80 -12.99 -13.54
C PRO A 179 -2.62 -13.21 -14.51
N GLU A 180 -2.89 -13.54 -15.78
CA GLU A 180 -1.83 -13.58 -16.81
C GLU A 180 -1.45 -12.17 -17.29
N GLN A 181 -2.26 -11.16 -16.95
CA GLN A 181 -2.00 -9.76 -17.27
C GLN A 181 -0.90 -9.19 -16.38
N ASP A 182 -0.15 -8.23 -16.92
CA ASP A 182 0.83 -7.47 -16.15
C ASP A 182 0.11 -6.39 -15.32
N PHE A 183 0.13 -6.55 -14.00
CA PHE A 183 -0.53 -5.62 -13.07
C PHE A 183 0.01 -4.18 -13.18
N ALA A 184 1.32 -4.01 -13.35
CA ALA A 184 1.92 -2.70 -13.56
C ALA A 184 1.44 -2.09 -14.87
N GLN A 185 1.34 -2.90 -15.94
CA GLN A 185 0.82 -2.44 -17.23
C GLN A 185 -0.65 -2.04 -17.14
N LEU A 186 -1.48 -2.73 -16.36
CA LEU A 186 -2.88 -2.35 -16.14
C LEU A 186 -3.03 -0.96 -15.53
N ILE A 187 -2.13 -0.58 -14.62
CA ILE A 187 -2.10 0.77 -14.03
C ILE A 187 -1.70 1.80 -15.09
N VAL A 188 -0.64 1.52 -15.86
CA VAL A 188 -0.15 2.39 -16.95
C VAL A 188 -1.25 2.63 -17.99
N ASP A 189 -1.90 1.56 -18.45
CA ASP A 189 -2.97 1.61 -19.46
C ASP A 189 -4.22 2.30 -18.92
N GLY A 190 -4.51 2.13 -17.62
CA GLY A 190 -5.60 2.81 -16.94
C GLY A 190 -5.41 4.33 -16.91
N ILE A 191 -4.20 4.82 -16.59
CA ILE A 191 -3.88 6.25 -16.60
C ILE A 191 -3.91 6.80 -18.04
N ALA A 192 -3.37 6.06 -19.02
CA ALA A 192 -3.49 6.42 -20.42
C ALA A 192 -4.95 6.50 -20.89
N THR A 193 -5.81 5.61 -20.40
CA THR A 193 -7.25 5.61 -20.67
C THR A 193 -7.93 6.85 -20.08
N VAL A 194 -7.63 7.22 -18.84
CA VAL A 194 -8.13 8.47 -18.22
C VAL A 194 -7.76 9.67 -19.09
N ARG A 195 -6.49 9.79 -19.48
CA ARG A 195 -6.02 10.89 -20.35
C ARG A 195 -6.77 10.96 -21.67
N ARG A 196 -7.03 9.81 -22.31
CA ARG A 196 -7.79 9.74 -23.57
C ARG A 196 -9.27 10.10 -23.42
N LEU A 197 -9.89 9.80 -22.27
CA LEU A 197 -11.32 10.04 -22.06
C LEU A 197 -11.64 11.47 -21.61
N PHE A 198 -10.70 12.13 -20.92
CA PHE A 198 -10.91 13.43 -20.29
C PHE A 198 -9.96 14.54 -20.80
N GLY A 199 -9.09 14.24 -21.75
CA GLY A 199 -8.13 15.16 -22.38
C GLY A 199 -8.49 15.55 -23.81
#